data_AF-A0A6G4ZT24-F1
#
_entry.id   AF-A0A6G4ZT24-F1
#
_cell.length_a   1.000
_cell.length_b   1.000
_cell.length_c   1.000
_cell.angle_alpha   90.00
_cell.angle_beta   90.00
_cell.angle_gamma   90.00
#
_symmetry.space_group_name_H-M   'P 1'
#
loop_
_entity.id
_entity.type
_entity.pdbx_description
1 polymer ?
#
loop_
_entity_poly.entity_id
_entity_poly.type
_entity_poly.pdbx_seq_one_letter_code
_entity_poly.pdbx_strand_id
1 'polypeptide(L)' 'MGLMCGIFGHIGKADSIKKCLSGLKFLEYRGYDSAGIAGILEGEMLYFKKKGKLS' A
#
# COMPACT_ATOMS: atom_id res chain seq x y z
N MET A 1 -19.82 13.35 -2.84
CA MET A 1 -18.35 13.35 -2.88
C MET A 1 -17.85 12.43 -1.77
N GLY A 2 -17.69 11.13 -2.04
CA GLY A 2 -17.29 10.16 -1.03
C GLY A 2 -15.78 10.16 -0.82
N LEU A 3 -15.30 9.85 0.38
CA LEU A 3 -13.90 9.50 0.62
C LEU A 3 -13.57 8.28 -0.25
N MET A 4 -12.74 8.49 -1.27
CA MET A 4 -12.28 7.41 -2.13
C MET A 4 -10.97 6.85 -1.57
N CYS A 5 -10.92 5.53 -1.46
CA CYS A 5 -9.74 4.76 -1.04
C CYS A 5 -9.42 3.71 -2.10
N GLY A 6 -8.18 3.24 -2.13
CA GLY A 6 -7.71 2.14 -2.98
C GLY A 6 -6.93 1.13 -2.14
N ILE A 7 -7.10 -0.16 -2.45
CA ILE A 7 -6.37 -1.26 -1.80
C ILE A 7 -5.71 -2.09 -2.88
N PHE A 8 -4.45 -2.48 -2.66
CA PHE A 8 -3.71 -3.39 -3.51
C PHE A 8 -3.03 -4.46 -2.65
N GLY A 9 -3.01 -5.70 -3.11
CA GLY A 9 -2.40 -6.82 -2.40
C GLY A 9 -1.62 -7.73 -3.36
N HIS A 10 -0.51 -8.27 -2.88
CA HIS A 10 0.31 -9.22 -3.63
C HIS A 10 0.74 -10.37 -2.71
N ILE A 11 0.59 -11.61 -3.19
CA ILE A 11 1.05 -12.83 -2.52
C ILE A 11 2.05 -13.51 -3.46
N GLY A 12 3.29 -13.71 -3.00
CA GLY A 12 4.34 -14.35 -3.80
C GLY A 12 5.72 -14.28 -3.13
N LYS A 13 6.69 -15.01 -3.70
CA LYS A 13 8.08 -15.03 -3.24
C LYS A 13 8.83 -13.79 -3.73
N ALA A 14 9.57 -13.14 -2.82
CA ALA A 14 10.40 -11.94 -3.02
C ALA A 14 9.67 -10.68 -3.55
N ASP A 15 10.20 -9.50 -3.21
CA ASP A 15 9.78 -8.16 -3.69
C ASP A 15 8.29 -7.76 -3.52
N SER A 16 7.54 -8.43 -2.64
CA SER A 16 6.12 -8.10 -2.37
C SER A 16 5.91 -6.63 -1.99
N ILE A 17 6.85 -6.04 -1.25
CA ILE A 17 6.80 -4.62 -0.87
C ILE A 17 6.84 -3.71 -2.11
N LYS A 18 7.78 -3.94 -3.04
CA LYS A 18 7.91 -3.11 -4.26
C LYS A 18 6.66 -3.23 -5.13
N LYS A 19 6.14 -4.44 -5.31
CA LYS A 19 4.91 -4.67 -6.08
C LYS A 19 3.71 -3.96 -5.46
N CYS A 20 3.56 -4.02 -4.14
CA CYS A 20 2.50 -3.29 -3.44
C CYS A 20 2.65 -1.78 -3.58
N LEU A 21 3.87 -1.24 -3.49
CA LEU A 21 4.12 0.20 -3.69
C LEU A 21 3.78 0.64 -5.13
N SER A 22 4.20 -0.13 -6.15
CA SER A 22 3.84 0.15 -7.54
C SER A 22 2.33 0.09 -7.77
N GLY A 23 1.65 -0.94 -7.23
CA GLY A 23 0.20 -1.07 -7.32
C GLY A 23 -0.55 0.06 -6.63
N LEU A 24 -0.13 0.45 -5.42
CA LEU A 24 -0.69 1.60 -4.71
C LEU A 24 -0.49 2.92 -5.48
N LYS A 25 0.66 3.11 -6.13
CA LYS A 25 0.91 4.31 -6.95
C LYS A 25 -0.07 4.43 -8.12
N PHE A 26 -0.46 3.31 -8.75
CA PHE A 26 -1.52 3.32 -9.77
C PHE A 26 -2.90 3.67 -9.20
N LEU A 27 -3.13 3.52 -7.90
CA LEU A 27 -4.39 3.84 -7.23
C LEU A 27 -4.41 5.25 -6.59
N GLU A 28 -3.34 6.04 -6.71
CA GLU A 28 -3.21 7.36 -6.08
C GLU A 28 -4.30 8.35 -6.54
N TYR A 29 -4.82 8.18 -7.77
CA TYR A 29 -5.97 8.95 -8.28
C TYR A 29 -7.25 8.77 -7.46
N ARG A 30 -7.36 7.66 -6.72
CA ARG A 30 -8.52 7.39 -5.84
C ARG A 30 -8.36 8.05 -4.48
N GLY A 31 -7.14 8.32 -4.02
CA GLY A 31 -6.93 8.82 -2.66
C GLY A 31 -5.48 9.20 -2.41
N TYR A 32 -5.29 10.42 -1.89
CA TYR A 32 -3.98 11.04 -1.69
C TYR A 32 -3.81 11.63 -0.28
N ASP A 33 -4.80 11.41 0.60
CA ASP A 33 -4.77 11.87 2.00
C ASP A 33 -3.84 11.04 2.89
N SER A 34 -3.74 9.73 2.63
CA SER A 34 -2.82 8.84 3.34
C SER A 34 -2.52 7.57 2.54
N ALA A 35 -1.42 6.91 2.89
CA ALA A 35 -1.03 5.62 2.34
C ALA A 35 -0.45 4.71 3.44
N GLY A 36 -0.59 3.41 3.25
CA GLY A 36 0.01 2.42 4.13
C GLY A 36 0.24 1.08 3.44
N ILE A 37 1.12 0.28 4.01
CA ILE A 37 1.43 -1.07 3.59
C ILE A 37 1.54 -1.97 4.82
N ALA A 38 1.08 -3.21 4.71
CA ALA A 38 1.24 -4.24 5.73
C ALA A 38 1.66 -5.56 5.08
N GLY A 39 2.37 -6.39 5.82
CA GLY A 39 2.83 -7.70 5.35
C GLY A 39 3.34 -8.57 6.50
N ILE A 40 3.61 -9.83 6.19
CA ILE A 40 4.21 -10.78 7.14
C ILE A 40 5.70 -10.91 6.84
N LEU A 41 6.53 -10.71 7.86
CA LEU A 41 7.97 -10.97 7.83
C LEU A 41 8.31 -11.89 9.00
N GLU A 42 8.93 -13.04 8.74
CA GLU A 42 9.33 -14.01 9.77
C GLU A 42 8.18 -14.48 10.69
N GLY A 43 6.95 -14.52 10.16
CA GLY A 43 5.75 -14.89 10.91
C GLY A 43 5.09 -13.74 11.68
N GLU A 44 5.73 -12.57 11.71
CA GLU A 44 5.25 -11.37 12.38
C GLU A 44 4.59 -10.39 11.40
N MET A 45 3.52 -9.72 11.84
CA MET A 45 2.88 -8.68 11.04
C MET A 45 3.60 -7.34 11.22
N LEU A 46 4.12 -6.80 10.11
CA LEU A 46 4.69 -5.47 10.05
C LEU A 46 3.81 -4.56 9.21
N TYR A 47 3.72 -3.29 9.61
CA TYR A 47 2.99 -2.29 8.87
C TYR A 47 3.65 -0.92 8.96
N PHE A 48 3.43 -0.10 7.93
CA PHE A 48 3.85 1.29 7.87
C PHE A 48 2.73 2.14 7.28
N LYS A 49 2.52 3.33 7.84
CA LYS A 49 1.53 4.30 7.36
C LYS A 49 2.08 5.72 7.40
N LYS A 50 1.71 6.54 6.42
CA LYS A 50 2.09 7.95 6.33
C LYS A 50 0.92 8.77 5.79
N LYS A 51 0.79 10.01 6.27
CA LYS A 51 -0.13 11.00 5.69
C LYS A 51 0.46 11.56 4.39
N GLY A 52 -0.43 11.93 3.47
CA GLY A 52 -0.09 12.40 2.13
C GLY A 52 0.04 11.26 1.11
N LYS A 53 0.32 11.68 -0.13
CA LYS A 53 0.50 10.79 -1.28
C LYS A 53 1.79 9.98 -1.20
N LEU A 54 1.87 8.91 -2.00
CA LEU A 54 3.08 8.08 -2.12
C LEU A 54 4.23 8.80 -2.85
N SER A 55 3.91 9.75 -3.72
CA SER A 55 4.85 10.47 -4.59
C SER A 55 5.61 11.61 -3.92
#